data_AF-A0A523VXP0-F1
#
_entry.id   AF-A0A523VXP0-F1
#
_cell.length_a   1.000
_cell.length_b   1.000
_cell.length_c   1.000
_cell.angle_alpha   90.00
_cell.angle_beta   90.00
_cell.angle_gamma   90.00
#
_symmetry.space_group_name_H-M   'P 1'
#
loop_
_entity.id
_entity.type
_entity.pdbx_description
1 polymer ?
#
loop_
_entity_poly.entity_id
_entity_poly.type
_entity_poly.pdbx_seq_one_letter_code
_entity_poly.pdbx_strand_id
1 'polypeptide(L)'
;PLNDEIIVSRLDNISIQDVGPSEVILKVSGKMMLPVGLKSDRKSREDKKVECPIESEIKLFSEVQRIEFKTKFDNRVCDHRLQVEFPTAIKSNYVYAEGHFDVVKRSINVPDSEGWKEKAYKTAHNSGFIDINDGKYGLAVLNRGLPEYEIIPENNIIALTLLRCVGWLSRGDLEYKRGNAGPSFATPEAQCLGENIFLYALIPHQGNWDDACISQKTKQYKTKILTRQLENQSGNLPSSCSFIQLEGKYLEISAIKKNEFGDKLVVRIYNPTNRETTGKIKLRFNVHKVYLGRSDESYKEELSYSNGVEIALKPKEIKTIILEVL
;
A
#
# COMPACT_ATOMS: atom_id res chain seq x y z
N PRO A 1 20.48 5.38 16.04
CA PRO A 1 21.64 5.34 16.97
C PRO A 1 21.11 5.10 18.40
N LEU A 2 21.96 4.77 19.39
CA LEU A 2 21.49 4.64 20.78
C LEU A 2 20.98 5.98 21.33
N ASN A 3 21.69 7.06 21.01
CA ASN A 3 21.29 8.43 21.29
C ASN A 3 20.80 9.05 19.97
N ASP A 4 19.56 8.71 19.59
CA ASP A 4 18.95 9.22 18.36
C ASP A 4 18.27 10.57 18.58
N GLU A 5 18.19 11.36 17.52
CA GLU A 5 17.50 12.66 17.48
C GLU A 5 16.48 12.64 16.35
N ILE A 6 15.24 13.04 16.66
CA ILE A 6 14.20 13.25 15.65
C ILE A 6 14.39 14.65 15.07
N ILE A 7 14.57 14.74 13.76
CA ILE A 7 14.69 16.00 13.04
C ILE A 7 13.43 16.23 12.24
N VAL A 8 12.68 17.27 12.62
CA VAL A 8 11.48 17.71 11.90
C VAL A 8 11.83 18.99 11.14
N SER A 9 11.34 19.10 9.91
CA SER A 9 11.45 20.33 9.12
C SER A 9 10.07 20.76 8.67
N ARG A 10 9.79 22.06 8.83
CA ARG A 10 8.56 22.67 8.33
C ARG A 10 8.79 23.10 6.89
N LEU A 11 7.91 22.69 5.99
CA LEU A 11 7.98 23.08 4.58
C LEU A 11 7.06 24.31 4.38
N ASP A 12 7.68 25.47 4.23
CA ASP A 12 6.97 26.76 4.25
C ASP A 12 6.78 27.39 2.86
N ASN A 13 7.48 26.88 1.85
CA ASN A 13 7.31 27.37 0.48
C ASN A 13 6.15 26.64 -0.21
N ILE A 14 4.96 27.24 -0.14
CA ILE A 14 3.72 26.71 -0.70
C ILE A 14 3.34 27.52 -1.94
N SER A 15 3.01 26.83 -3.02
CA SER A 15 2.53 27.43 -4.27
C SER A 15 1.39 26.60 -4.86
N ILE A 16 0.45 27.26 -5.52
CA ILE A 16 -0.56 26.60 -6.35
C ILE A 16 0.04 26.45 -7.74
N GLN A 17 0.14 25.22 -8.24
CA GLN A 17 0.73 24.92 -9.55
C GLN A 17 -0.33 24.88 -10.65
N ASP A 18 -1.49 24.30 -10.36
CA ASP A 18 -2.60 24.17 -11.31
C ASP A 18 -3.95 24.16 -10.58
N VAL A 19 -4.96 24.73 -11.24
CA VAL A 19 -6.35 24.77 -10.78
C VAL A 19 -7.24 24.46 -11.98
N GLY A 20 -7.61 23.19 -12.10
CA GLY A 20 -8.54 22.69 -13.10
C GLY A 20 -9.93 22.39 -12.52
N PRO A 21 -10.92 22.13 -13.38
CA PRO A 21 -12.26 21.72 -12.95
C PRO A 21 -12.29 20.34 -12.28
N SER A 22 -11.29 19.48 -12.54
CA SER A 22 -11.25 18.10 -12.03
C SER A 22 -10.19 17.88 -10.95
N GLU A 23 -9.12 18.68 -10.93
CA GLU A 23 -8.05 18.58 -9.95
C GLU A 23 -7.41 19.93 -9.62
N VAL A 24 -6.85 20.03 -8.42
CA VAL A 24 -6.00 21.13 -7.97
C VAL A 24 -4.66 20.56 -7.52
N ILE A 25 -3.57 21.21 -7.93
CA ILE A 25 -2.21 20.80 -7.58
C ILE A 25 -1.56 21.89 -6.73
N LEU A 26 -1.18 21.53 -5.51
CA LEU A 26 -0.35 22.34 -4.63
C LEU A 26 1.06 21.78 -4.63
N LYS A 27 2.05 22.65 -4.52
CA LYS A 27 3.46 22.28 -4.34
C LYS A 27 3.97 22.91 -3.07
N VAL A 28 4.48 22.06 -2.19
CA VAL A 28 5.09 22.43 -0.92
C VAL A 28 6.56 22.02 -0.97
N SER A 29 7.48 22.93 -0.68
CA SER A 29 8.92 22.66 -0.78
C SER A 29 9.70 23.25 0.38
N GLY A 30 10.88 22.69 0.62
CA GLY A 30 11.79 23.15 1.65
C GLY A 30 13.09 22.37 1.63
N LYS A 31 13.81 22.44 2.74
CA LYS A 31 15.08 21.76 2.93
C LYS A 31 15.13 21.18 4.34
N MET A 32 15.73 20.01 4.47
CA MET A 32 16.03 19.40 5.76
C MET A 32 17.52 19.55 6.07
N MET A 33 17.86 20.04 7.26
CA MET A 33 19.25 20.06 7.75
C MET A 33 19.55 18.75 8.46
N LEU A 34 20.21 17.82 7.76
CA LEU A 34 20.41 16.45 8.25
C LEU A 34 21.90 16.17 8.55
N PRO A 35 22.22 15.46 9.66
CA PRO A 35 23.53 14.91 9.92
C PRO A 35 24.04 14.06 8.75
N VAL A 36 25.32 14.19 8.41
CA VAL A 36 25.92 13.47 7.26
C VAL A 36 25.91 11.96 7.42
N GLY A 37 25.81 11.45 8.65
CA GLY A 37 25.75 10.02 8.96
C GLY A 37 25.86 9.77 10.45
N LEU A 38 26.33 8.57 10.80
CA LEU A 38 26.67 8.19 12.18
C LEU A 38 28.11 8.60 12.51
N LYS A 39 28.37 8.89 13.79
CA LYS A 39 29.73 8.94 14.34
C LYS A 39 30.42 7.58 14.19
N SER A 40 31.75 7.56 14.27
CA SER A 40 32.55 6.34 14.13
C SER A 40 32.16 5.24 15.14
N ASP A 41 31.72 5.63 16.34
CA ASP A 41 31.22 4.71 17.39
C ASP A 41 29.77 4.26 17.18
N ARG A 42 29.06 4.87 16.23
CA ARG A 42 27.67 4.61 15.82
C ARG A 42 26.62 4.83 16.92
N LYS A 43 27.02 5.44 18.05
CA LYS A 43 26.11 5.69 19.17
C LYS A 43 25.28 6.94 18.97
N SER A 44 25.76 7.88 18.15
CA SER A 44 25.12 9.16 17.85
C SER A 44 25.28 9.51 16.37
N ARG A 45 24.49 10.49 15.93
CA ARG A 45 24.63 11.12 14.61
C ARG A 45 25.83 12.07 14.59
N GLU A 46 26.39 12.33 13.42
CA GLU A 46 27.44 13.33 13.20
C GLU A 46 26.95 14.75 13.48
N ASP A 47 27.84 15.61 14.00
CA ASP A 47 27.48 17.00 14.30
C ASP A 47 27.39 17.85 13.01
N LYS A 48 28.17 17.47 11.99
CA LYS A 48 28.13 18.10 10.66
C LYS A 48 26.80 17.78 9.98
N LYS A 49 26.05 18.83 9.62
CA LYS A 49 24.80 18.74 8.87
C LYS A 49 24.94 19.30 7.47
N VAL A 50 24.12 18.80 6.54
CA VAL A 50 24.00 19.30 5.17
C VAL A 50 22.53 19.48 4.79
N GLU A 51 22.28 20.35 3.81
CA GLU A 51 20.95 20.57 3.25
C GLU A 51 20.54 19.41 2.33
N CYS A 52 19.40 18.77 2.63
CA CYS A 52 18.73 17.82 1.76
C CYS A 52 17.40 18.43 1.27
N PRO A 53 17.29 18.80 -0.02
CA PRO A 53 16.05 19.31 -0.60
C PRO A 53 14.89 18.31 -0.52
N ILE A 54 13.69 18.82 -0.23
CA ILE A 54 12.45 18.04 -0.23
C ILE A 54 11.31 18.86 -0.82
N GLU A 55 10.48 18.19 -1.61
CA GLU A 55 9.32 18.76 -2.29
C GLU A 55 8.18 17.76 -2.29
N SER A 56 6.95 18.22 -2.05
CA SER A 56 5.75 17.41 -2.16
C SER A 56 4.73 18.11 -3.05
N GLU A 57 4.31 17.40 -4.10
CA GLU A 57 3.15 17.76 -4.89
C GLU A 57 1.92 17.11 -4.24
N ILE A 58 0.92 17.92 -3.91
CA ILE A 58 -0.33 17.51 -3.27
C ILE A 58 -1.46 17.72 -4.28
N LYS A 59 -2.13 16.63 -4.64
CA LYS A 59 -3.27 16.67 -5.56
C LYS A 59 -4.58 16.43 -4.82
N LEU A 60 -5.55 17.28 -5.11
CA LEU A 60 -6.94 17.13 -4.69
C LEU A 60 -7.80 16.98 -5.94
N PHE A 61 -8.78 16.09 -5.89
CA PHE A 61 -9.70 15.81 -6.99
C PHE A 61 -11.13 16.23 -6.60
N SER A 62 -11.92 16.66 -7.58
CA SER A 62 -13.32 17.05 -7.34
C SER A 62 -14.23 15.87 -7.00
N GLU A 63 -14.03 14.72 -7.66
CA GLU A 63 -14.91 13.54 -7.55
C GLU A 63 -14.23 12.30 -6.96
N VAL A 64 -12.99 12.43 -6.48
CA VAL A 64 -12.26 11.32 -5.86
C VAL A 64 -11.97 11.64 -4.40
N GLN A 65 -12.52 10.82 -3.49
CA GLN A 65 -12.30 10.93 -2.05
C GLN A 65 -10.90 10.43 -1.65
N ARG A 66 -9.85 11.12 -2.12
CA ARG A 66 -8.46 10.92 -1.67
C ARG A 66 -7.61 12.16 -1.98
N ILE A 67 -6.61 12.39 -1.15
CA ILE A 67 -5.55 13.37 -1.40
C ILE A 67 -4.30 12.58 -1.81
N GLU A 68 -3.70 12.90 -2.95
CA GLU A 68 -2.50 12.22 -3.41
C GLU A 68 -1.26 13.07 -3.17
N PHE A 69 -0.15 12.41 -2.82
CA PHE A 69 1.13 13.02 -2.55
C PHE A 69 2.21 12.39 -3.42
N LYS A 70 3.00 13.23 -4.07
CA LYS A 70 4.25 12.85 -4.72
C LYS A 70 5.38 13.64 -4.08
N THR A 71 6.13 12.96 -3.23
CA THR A 71 7.26 13.56 -2.50
C THR A 71 8.57 13.19 -3.16
N LYS A 72 9.34 14.20 -3.53
CA LYS A 72 10.72 14.09 -4.01
C LYS A 72 11.68 14.48 -2.90
N PHE A 73 12.71 13.68 -2.70
CA PHE A 73 13.76 13.92 -1.71
C PHE A 73 15.13 13.68 -2.35
N ASP A 74 16.00 14.69 -2.28
CA ASP A 74 17.39 14.55 -2.69
C ASP A 74 18.23 14.16 -1.47
N ASN A 75 18.46 12.86 -1.32
CA ASN A 75 19.16 12.29 -0.19
C ASN A 75 20.68 12.47 -0.33
N ARG A 76 21.28 13.28 0.54
CA ARG A 76 22.73 13.54 0.55
C ARG A 76 23.44 13.02 1.79
N VAL A 77 22.76 12.21 2.60
CA VAL A 77 23.24 11.75 3.91
C VAL A 77 23.04 10.25 4.12
N CYS A 78 23.81 9.69 5.04
CA CYS A 78 23.81 8.26 5.34
C CYS A 78 23.08 7.96 6.66
N ASP A 79 22.77 6.68 6.89
CA ASP A 79 22.39 6.10 8.18
C ASP A 79 21.20 6.80 8.87
N HIS A 80 20.10 6.98 8.14
CA HIS A 80 18.88 7.60 8.64
C HIS A 80 17.61 6.88 8.15
N ARG A 81 16.48 7.23 8.75
CA ARG A 81 15.14 6.81 8.32
C ARG A 81 14.29 8.07 8.15
N LEU A 82 13.73 8.26 6.95
CA LEU A 82 12.80 9.33 6.63
C LEU A 82 11.37 8.78 6.69
N GLN A 83 10.50 9.44 7.44
CA GLN A 83 9.09 9.10 7.56
C GLN A 83 8.22 10.31 7.23
N VAL A 84 7.00 10.05 6.74
CA VAL A 84 5.91 11.02 6.74
C VAL A 84 4.89 10.58 7.78
N GLU A 85 4.44 11.54 8.59
CA GLU A 85 3.59 11.30 9.74
C GLU A 85 2.19 11.89 9.53
N PHE A 86 1.17 11.09 9.80
CA PHE A 86 -0.24 11.50 9.75
C PHE A 86 -0.87 11.35 11.14
N PRO A 87 -0.91 12.42 11.94
CA PRO A 87 -1.63 12.40 13.21
C PRO A 87 -3.11 12.14 12.97
N THR A 88 -3.62 11.03 13.49
CA THR A 88 -5.01 10.64 13.25
C THR A 88 -5.96 11.26 14.27
N ALA A 89 -5.50 11.43 15.52
CA ALA A 89 -6.35 11.75 16.69
C ALA A 89 -7.51 10.74 16.91
N ILE A 90 -7.46 9.57 16.25
CA ILE A 90 -8.48 8.53 16.34
C ILE A 90 -8.14 7.62 17.52
N LYS A 91 -9.10 7.43 18.43
CA LYS A 91 -8.93 6.55 19.58
C LYS A 91 -9.18 5.10 19.17
N SER A 92 -8.11 4.35 18.96
CA SER A 92 -8.16 2.93 18.64
C SER A 92 -7.00 2.20 19.31
N ASN A 93 -7.19 0.91 19.54
CA ASN A 93 -6.15 -0.01 20.01
C ASN A 93 -5.59 -0.87 18.86
N TYR A 94 -6.14 -0.72 17.65
CA TYR A 94 -5.83 -1.56 16.51
C TYR A 94 -5.54 -0.76 15.25
N VAL A 95 -4.64 -1.30 14.44
CA VAL A 95 -4.34 -0.85 13.08
C VAL A 95 -4.70 -1.98 12.11
N TYR A 96 -5.19 -1.61 10.94
CA TYR A 96 -5.54 -2.53 9.86
C TYR A 96 -4.62 -2.26 8.68
N ALA A 97 -3.95 -3.29 8.17
CA ALA A 97 -2.99 -3.12 7.08
C ALA A 97 -3.21 -4.15 5.97
N GLU A 98 -3.02 -3.72 4.72
CA GLU A 98 -3.09 -4.62 3.57
C GLU A 98 -2.03 -5.72 3.66
N GLY A 99 -2.47 -6.98 3.63
CA GLY A 99 -1.64 -8.17 3.54
C GLY A 99 -1.93 -8.98 2.27
N HIS A 100 -1.44 -10.22 2.21
CA HIS A 100 -1.67 -11.08 1.06
C HIS A 100 -3.09 -11.65 1.08
N PHE A 101 -3.96 -11.16 0.19
CA PHE A 101 -5.38 -11.53 0.11
C PHE A 101 -6.18 -11.27 1.40
N ASP A 102 -5.66 -10.42 2.27
CA ASP A 102 -6.23 -10.17 3.60
C ASP A 102 -5.94 -8.72 4.04
N VAL A 103 -6.74 -8.22 4.98
CA VAL A 103 -6.46 -7.03 5.78
C VAL A 103 -6.20 -7.48 7.20
N VAL A 104 -4.94 -7.39 7.61
CA VAL A 104 -4.45 -7.88 8.90
C VAL A 104 -4.75 -6.85 9.98
N LYS A 105 -5.46 -7.28 11.03
CA LYS A 105 -5.69 -6.48 12.24
C LYS A 105 -4.54 -6.71 13.22
N ARG A 106 -3.86 -5.64 13.65
CA ARG A 106 -2.76 -5.69 14.63
C ARG A 106 -3.04 -4.78 15.81
N SER A 107 -2.58 -5.19 16.99
CA SER A 107 -2.53 -4.30 18.16
C SER A 107 -1.56 -3.14 17.86
N ILE A 108 -1.92 -1.92 18.25
CA ILE A 108 -1.02 -0.77 18.23
C ILE A 108 0.07 -0.91 19.31
N ASN A 109 -0.28 -1.52 20.45
CA ASN A 109 0.67 -1.76 21.52
C ASN A 109 1.70 -2.81 21.09
N VAL A 110 2.97 -2.44 21.22
CA VAL A 110 4.11 -3.34 21.03
C VAL A 110 4.09 -4.37 22.17
N PRO A 111 4.15 -5.68 21.88
CA PRO A 111 4.13 -6.71 22.91
C PRO A 111 5.37 -6.63 23.79
N ASP A 112 5.23 -7.06 25.04
CA ASP A 112 6.39 -7.32 25.89
C ASP A 112 7.22 -8.46 25.27
N SER A 113 8.51 -8.20 25.13
CA SER A 113 9.48 -9.11 24.53
C SER A 113 10.58 -9.51 25.51
N GLU A 114 10.33 -9.38 26.81
CA GLU A 114 11.23 -9.92 27.84
C GLU A 114 11.49 -11.42 27.59
N GLY A 115 12.76 -11.81 27.66
CA GLY A 115 13.21 -13.18 27.37
C GLY A 115 13.26 -13.57 25.88
N TRP A 116 12.80 -12.72 24.96
CA TRP A 116 12.91 -13.00 23.52
C TRP A 116 14.35 -12.78 23.03
N LYS A 117 14.75 -13.55 22.02
CA LYS A 117 16.07 -13.39 21.38
C LYS A 117 16.20 -12.04 20.67
N GLU A 118 15.13 -11.58 20.05
CA GLU A 118 15.02 -10.26 19.42
C GLU A 118 13.91 -9.48 20.13
N LYS A 119 14.13 -8.19 20.36
CA LYS A 119 13.11 -7.32 20.95
C LYS A 119 11.95 -7.14 19.96
N ALA A 120 10.75 -6.90 20.46
CA ALA A 120 9.63 -6.55 19.62
C ALA A 120 9.93 -5.25 18.85
N TYR A 121 9.77 -5.31 17.53
CA TYR A 121 9.93 -4.14 16.66
C TYR A 121 8.63 -3.32 16.66
N LYS A 122 8.79 -2.01 16.59
CA LYS A 122 7.67 -1.06 16.49
C LYS A 122 7.09 -0.96 15.07
N THR A 123 7.91 -1.32 14.08
CA THR A 123 7.54 -1.29 12.67
C THR A 123 6.81 -2.56 12.24
N ALA A 124 5.86 -2.42 11.33
CA ALA A 124 5.14 -3.53 10.71
C ALA A 124 5.08 -3.38 9.19
N HIS A 125 4.72 -4.47 8.50
CA HIS A 125 4.61 -4.50 7.05
C HIS A 125 3.18 -4.24 6.56
N ASN A 126 3.07 -3.61 5.41
CA ASN A 126 1.85 -3.47 4.63
C ASN A 126 2.17 -3.66 3.14
N SER A 127 1.16 -4.00 2.34
CA SER A 127 1.32 -4.14 0.89
C SER A 127 0.80 -2.93 0.11
N GLY A 128 0.13 -1.98 0.77
CA GLY A 128 -0.38 -0.78 0.10
C GLY A 128 -1.34 0.12 0.85
N PHE A 129 -1.89 -0.30 1.99
CA PHE A 129 -2.54 0.65 2.88
C PHE A 129 -2.37 0.30 4.35
N ILE A 130 -2.50 1.33 5.18
CA ILE A 130 -2.58 1.31 6.64
C ILE A 130 -3.82 2.11 7.02
N ASP A 131 -4.62 1.60 7.95
CA ASP A 131 -5.85 2.24 8.41
C ASP A 131 -5.95 2.20 9.94
N ILE A 132 -6.37 3.32 10.52
CA ILE A 132 -6.81 3.41 11.91
C ILE A 132 -8.23 3.97 11.91
N ASN A 133 -9.12 3.30 12.62
CA ASN A 133 -10.52 3.71 12.77
C ASN A 133 -11.04 3.38 14.18
N ASP A 134 -12.11 4.07 14.59
CA ASP A 134 -12.86 3.86 15.83
C ASP A 134 -14.26 3.24 15.60
N GLY A 135 -14.52 2.77 14.37
CA GLY A 135 -15.82 2.27 13.93
C GLY A 135 -16.81 3.34 13.47
N LYS A 136 -16.53 4.63 13.70
CA LYS A 136 -17.34 5.76 13.21
C LYS A 136 -16.59 6.61 12.19
N TYR A 137 -15.31 6.86 12.43
CA TYR A 137 -14.40 7.58 11.55
C TYR A 137 -13.07 6.83 11.44
N GLY A 138 -12.41 7.01 10.29
CA GLY A 138 -11.13 6.39 10.00
C GLY A 138 -10.24 7.26 9.14
N LEU A 139 -8.94 6.98 9.19
CA LEU A 139 -7.94 7.59 8.34
C LEU A 139 -7.07 6.49 7.73
N ALA A 140 -7.14 6.34 6.41
CA ALA A 140 -6.33 5.40 5.67
C ALA A 140 -5.20 6.11 4.93
N VAL A 141 -3.98 5.57 5.03
CA VAL A 141 -2.79 5.97 4.27
C VAL A 141 -2.50 4.88 3.25
N LEU A 142 -2.62 5.21 1.97
CA LEU A 142 -2.33 4.34 0.84
C LEU A 142 -0.91 4.62 0.33
N ASN A 143 -0.24 3.63 -0.25
CA ASN A 143 1.10 3.79 -0.83
C ASN A 143 1.35 2.93 -2.06
N ARG A 144 2.43 3.27 -2.78
CA ARG A 144 2.97 2.48 -3.89
C ARG A 144 4.41 2.09 -3.59
N GLY A 145 4.59 0.89 -3.06
CA GLY A 145 5.92 0.33 -2.81
C GLY A 145 6.60 0.85 -1.54
N LEU A 146 5.83 1.27 -0.53
CA LEU A 146 6.33 1.71 0.78
C LEU A 146 5.84 0.71 1.85
N PRO A 147 6.56 -0.41 2.04
CA PRO A 147 6.03 -1.56 2.77
C PRO A 147 6.11 -1.41 4.29
N GLU A 148 6.87 -0.46 4.81
CA GLU A 148 7.11 -0.31 6.25
C GLU A 148 6.30 0.86 6.82
N TYR A 149 5.62 0.62 7.94
CA TYR A 149 4.98 1.65 8.74
C TYR A 149 5.24 1.41 10.23
N GLU A 150 4.98 2.43 11.03
CA GLU A 150 4.94 2.39 12.49
C GLU A 150 3.73 3.19 12.97
N ILE A 151 3.11 2.77 14.07
CA ILE A 151 2.11 3.59 14.76
C ILE A 151 2.78 4.20 15.98
N ILE A 152 2.92 5.52 15.98
CA ILE A 152 3.45 6.28 17.12
C ILE A 152 2.27 6.49 18.08
N PRO A 153 2.32 5.97 19.33
CA PRO A 153 1.16 5.95 20.24
C PRO A 153 0.59 7.33 20.57
N GLU A 154 1.44 8.35 20.59
CA GLU A 154 1.03 9.74 20.78
C GLU A 154 0.07 10.15 19.65
N ASN A 155 -1.23 10.25 19.94
CA ASN A 155 -2.29 10.54 18.97
C ASN A 155 -2.47 9.52 17.83
N ASN A 156 -1.99 8.28 18.02
CA ASN A 156 -2.09 7.21 17.02
C ASN A 156 -1.64 7.69 15.63
N ILE A 157 -0.45 8.27 15.55
CA ILE A 157 0.11 8.80 14.30
C ILE A 157 0.48 7.61 13.41
N ILE A 158 0.01 7.62 12.16
CA ILE A 158 0.48 6.69 11.13
C ILE A 158 1.78 7.25 10.56
N ALA A 159 2.92 6.61 10.87
CA ALA A 159 4.22 6.98 10.34
C ALA A 159 4.60 6.03 9.19
N LEU A 160 4.54 6.53 7.95
CA LEU A 160 4.91 5.77 6.76
C LEU A 160 6.40 5.99 6.46
N THR A 161 7.19 4.92 6.41
CA THR A 161 8.61 5.01 6.05
C THR A 161 8.74 5.27 4.55
N LEU A 162 9.34 6.42 4.21
CA LEU A 162 9.64 6.80 2.83
C LEU A 162 11.00 6.22 2.40
N LEU A 163 12.01 6.37 3.26
CA LEU A 163 13.38 5.94 2.97
C LEU A 163 14.06 5.42 4.23
N ARG A 164 14.86 4.36 4.09
CA ARG A 164 15.73 3.87 5.17
C ARG A 164 17.10 3.54 4.59
N CYS A 165 18.11 4.26 5.06
CA CYS A 165 19.48 4.22 4.57
C CYS A 165 20.36 3.50 5.58
N VAL A 166 21.04 2.44 5.14
CA VAL A 166 21.96 1.66 5.99
C VAL A 166 23.21 1.29 5.22
N GLY A 167 24.36 1.23 5.90
CA GLY A 167 25.64 0.92 5.25
C GLY A 167 26.07 -0.54 5.24
N TRP A 168 25.30 -1.45 5.84
CA TRP A 168 25.72 -2.83 6.07
C TRP A 168 24.58 -3.83 5.93
N LEU A 169 24.86 -4.99 5.33
CA LEU A 169 23.91 -6.08 5.16
C LEU A 169 23.48 -6.72 6.48
N SER A 170 24.43 -6.96 7.38
CA SER A 170 24.17 -7.50 8.71
C SER A 170 25.13 -6.91 9.72
N ARG A 171 24.62 -6.72 10.94
CA ARG A 171 25.34 -6.13 12.06
C ARG A 171 24.88 -6.80 13.34
N GLY A 172 25.84 -7.11 14.21
CA GLY A 172 25.59 -7.77 15.50
C GLY A 172 25.49 -6.81 16.68
N ASP A 173 25.77 -5.53 16.43
CA ASP A 173 25.76 -4.41 17.37
C ASP A 173 24.45 -3.60 17.31
N LEU A 174 23.33 -4.23 16.92
CA LEU A 174 22.01 -3.60 16.87
C LEU A 174 21.26 -3.73 18.20
N GLU A 175 20.50 -2.72 18.57
CA GLU A 175 19.78 -2.69 19.85
C GLU A 175 18.66 -3.74 19.93
N TYR A 176 17.91 -3.91 18.82
CA TYR A 176 16.76 -4.82 18.73
C TYR A 176 17.14 -6.26 18.42
N LYS A 177 18.39 -6.49 17.99
CA LYS A 177 18.88 -7.81 17.58
C LYS A 177 20.34 -7.98 17.95
N ARG A 178 20.60 -8.96 18.82
CA ARG A 178 21.96 -9.36 19.20
C ARG A 178 22.50 -10.39 18.20
N GLY A 179 23.70 -10.13 17.70
CA GLY A 179 24.40 -11.01 16.77
C GLY A 179 23.97 -10.84 15.32
N ASN A 180 24.74 -11.43 14.41
CA ASN A 180 24.53 -11.26 12.98
C ASN A 180 23.41 -12.18 12.46
N ALA A 181 22.59 -11.64 11.55
CA ALA A 181 21.63 -12.43 10.76
C ALA A 181 22.26 -13.05 9.51
N GLY A 182 23.42 -12.54 9.09
CA GLY A 182 24.15 -12.91 7.89
C GLY A 182 25.55 -12.31 7.89
N PRO A 183 26.27 -12.32 6.76
CA PRO A 183 27.62 -11.77 6.73
C PRO A 183 27.63 -10.25 6.94
N SER A 184 28.65 -9.78 7.65
CA SER A 184 28.87 -8.34 7.89
C SER A 184 29.57 -7.70 6.70
N PHE A 185 28.85 -7.55 5.59
CA PHE A 185 29.35 -6.87 4.39
C PHE A 185 28.88 -5.42 4.31
N ALA A 186 29.79 -4.54 3.88
CA ALA A 186 29.45 -3.17 3.56
C ALA A 186 28.57 -3.14 2.30
N THR A 187 27.51 -2.35 2.36
CA THR A 187 26.54 -2.16 1.27
C THR A 187 26.38 -0.65 1.03
N PRO A 188 27.39 0.03 0.47
CA PRO A 188 27.39 1.49 0.36
C PRO A 188 26.20 2.04 -0.43
N GLU A 189 25.74 1.33 -1.45
CA GLU A 189 24.57 1.72 -2.25
C GLU A 189 23.24 1.61 -1.48
N ALA A 190 23.18 0.84 -0.39
CA ALA A 190 22.01 0.77 0.49
C ALA A 190 21.82 2.03 1.35
N GLN A 191 22.70 3.02 1.20
CA GLN A 191 22.48 4.38 1.70
C GLN A 191 21.51 5.19 0.82
N CYS A 192 21.15 4.70 -0.36
CA CYS A 192 20.13 5.28 -1.24
C CYS A 192 20.33 6.80 -1.49
N LEU A 193 21.57 7.21 -1.75
CA LEU A 193 21.92 8.59 -2.05
C LEU A 193 21.33 9.04 -3.41
N GLY A 194 21.03 10.33 -3.55
CA GLY A 194 20.44 10.94 -4.74
C GLY A 194 18.93 11.13 -4.65
N GLU A 195 18.30 11.38 -5.81
CA GLU A 195 16.87 11.68 -5.89
C GLU A 195 16.01 10.42 -5.68
N ASN A 196 15.05 10.52 -4.78
CA ASN A 196 14.05 9.50 -4.51
C ASN A 196 12.64 10.10 -4.65
N ILE A 197 11.70 9.32 -5.22
CA ILE A 197 10.30 9.73 -5.41
C ILE A 197 9.38 8.74 -4.71
N PHE A 198 8.49 9.27 -3.87
CA PHE A 198 7.55 8.50 -3.06
C PHE A 198 6.11 8.87 -3.42
N LEU A 199 5.25 7.86 -3.57
CA LEU A 199 3.85 8.03 -3.94
C LEU A 199 2.95 7.43 -2.86
N TYR A 200 2.14 8.27 -2.24
CA TYR A 200 1.19 7.88 -1.20
C TYR A 200 -0.07 8.74 -1.25
N ALA A 201 -1.13 8.31 -0.59
CA ALA A 201 -2.40 9.02 -0.57
C ALA A 201 -3.08 8.90 0.79
N LEU A 202 -3.96 9.86 1.08
CA LEU A 202 -4.70 9.95 2.33
C LEU A 202 -6.20 9.89 2.05
N ILE A 203 -6.92 9.06 2.80
CA ILE A 203 -8.37 8.90 2.70
C ILE A 203 -8.99 9.01 4.10
N PRO A 204 -9.55 10.16 4.48
CA PRO A 204 -10.47 10.22 5.60
C PRO A 204 -11.78 9.53 5.22
N HIS A 205 -12.32 8.70 6.09
CA HIS A 205 -13.56 7.97 5.80
C HIS A 205 -14.45 7.82 7.04
N GLN A 206 -15.70 7.41 6.79
CA GLN A 206 -16.65 7.01 7.82
C GLN A 206 -16.62 5.48 7.99
N GLY A 207 -16.97 5.02 9.18
CA GLY A 207 -17.01 3.61 9.53
C GLY A 207 -15.64 2.95 9.55
N ASN A 208 -15.63 1.63 9.32
CA ASN A 208 -14.43 0.81 9.24
C ASN A 208 -13.84 0.80 7.83
N TRP A 209 -12.62 0.28 7.68
CA TRP A 209 -11.94 0.16 6.38
C TRP A 209 -12.71 -0.67 5.35
N ASP A 210 -13.48 -1.69 5.77
CA ASP A 210 -14.25 -2.57 4.90
C ASP A 210 -15.51 -1.88 4.40
N ASP A 211 -16.24 -1.19 5.29
CA ASP A 211 -17.42 -0.40 4.95
C ASP A 211 -17.09 0.73 3.97
N ALA A 212 -15.90 1.34 4.12
CA ALA A 212 -15.35 2.39 3.27
C ALA A 212 -14.61 1.87 2.01
N CYS A 213 -14.54 0.56 1.82
CA CYS A 213 -13.91 -0.11 0.68
C CYS A 213 -12.44 0.31 0.45
N ILE A 214 -11.66 0.50 1.53
CA ILE A 214 -10.28 1.02 1.44
C ILE A 214 -9.37 0.12 0.59
N SER A 215 -9.51 -1.20 0.70
CA SER A 215 -8.74 -2.16 -0.12
C SER A 215 -9.03 -1.99 -1.63
N GLN A 216 -10.29 -1.84 -2.02
CA GLN A 216 -10.67 -1.55 -3.42
C GLN A 216 -10.15 -0.18 -3.89
N LYS A 217 -10.27 0.86 -3.06
CA LYS A 217 -9.70 2.20 -3.35
C LYS A 217 -8.18 2.15 -3.50
N THR A 218 -7.50 1.30 -2.74
CA THR A 218 -6.06 1.05 -2.83
C THR A 218 -5.68 0.43 -4.18
N LYS A 219 -6.45 -0.55 -4.66
CA LYS A 219 -6.26 -1.12 -6.00
C LYS A 219 -6.49 -0.09 -7.10
N GLN A 220 -7.55 0.72 -7.00
CA GLN A 220 -7.81 1.79 -7.96
C GLN A 220 -6.66 2.79 -8.01
N TYR A 221 -6.12 3.19 -6.86
CA TYR A 221 -4.96 4.08 -6.77
C TYR A 221 -3.68 3.48 -7.39
N LYS A 222 -3.46 2.17 -7.24
CA LYS A 222 -2.30 1.48 -7.81
C LYS A 222 -2.43 1.17 -9.31
N THR A 223 -3.66 1.10 -9.83
CA THR A 223 -3.93 0.66 -11.20
C THR A 223 -3.72 1.81 -12.19
N LYS A 224 -2.81 1.61 -13.14
CA LYS A 224 -2.60 2.56 -14.24
C LYS A 224 -3.75 2.48 -15.23
N ILE A 225 -4.36 3.62 -15.55
CA ILE A 225 -5.29 3.73 -16.67
C ILE A 225 -4.50 3.67 -17.98
N LEU A 226 -4.88 2.76 -18.87
CA LEU A 226 -4.29 2.62 -20.19
C LEU A 226 -5.15 3.34 -21.21
N THR A 227 -4.53 4.22 -22.00
CA THR A 227 -5.19 4.96 -23.06
C THR A 227 -4.46 4.73 -24.38
N ARG A 228 -5.21 4.66 -25.48
CA ARG A 228 -4.67 4.59 -26.84
C ARG A 228 -5.61 5.32 -27.77
N GLN A 229 -5.08 6.28 -28.53
CA GLN A 229 -5.82 6.93 -29.59
C GLN A 229 -5.93 6.00 -30.80
N LEU A 230 -7.12 5.94 -31.40
CA LEU A 230 -7.41 5.17 -32.59
C LEU A 230 -7.91 6.10 -33.70
N GLU A 231 -7.74 5.67 -34.95
CA GLU A 231 -8.40 6.30 -36.09
C GLU A 231 -9.90 5.92 -36.11
N ASN A 232 -10.70 6.74 -36.80
CA ASN A 232 -12.11 6.43 -37.00
C ASN A 232 -12.24 5.18 -37.88
N GLN A 233 -12.84 4.13 -37.33
CA GLN A 233 -13.02 2.86 -38.01
C GLN A 233 -14.30 2.17 -37.54
N SER A 234 -14.87 1.32 -38.38
CA SER A 234 -15.93 0.39 -37.96
C SER A 234 -15.38 -0.68 -37.04
N GLY A 235 -16.16 -1.11 -36.06
CA GLY A 235 -15.78 -2.20 -35.16
C GLY A 235 -16.99 -2.97 -34.64
N ASN A 236 -16.74 -4.20 -34.18
CA ASN A 236 -17.78 -5.09 -33.65
C ASN A 236 -18.01 -4.90 -32.13
N LEU A 237 -17.33 -3.91 -31.52
CA LEU A 237 -17.48 -3.57 -30.11
C LEU A 237 -18.17 -2.20 -29.98
N PRO A 238 -19.03 -2.03 -28.95
CA PRO A 238 -19.63 -0.73 -28.65
C PRO A 238 -18.55 0.27 -28.19
N SER A 239 -18.88 1.55 -28.22
CA SER A 239 -17.99 2.63 -27.75
C SER A 239 -17.70 2.57 -26.24
N SER A 240 -18.54 1.89 -25.46
CA SER A 240 -18.32 1.61 -24.05
C SER A 240 -18.83 0.22 -23.71
N CYS A 241 -18.01 -0.58 -23.03
CA CYS A 241 -18.42 -1.86 -22.47
C CYS A 241 -17.52 -2.29 -21.30
N SER A 242 -18.09 -3.14 -20.43
CA SER A 242 -17.35 -3.93 -19.45
C SER A 242 -17.20 -5.36 -19.95
N PHE A 243 -15.97 -5.90 -19.93
CA PHE A 243 -15.73 -7.31 -20.28
C PHE A 243 -16.09 -8.25 -19.13
N ILE A 244 -15.76 -7.83 -17.90
CA ILE A 244 -16.03 -8.55 -16.65
C ILE A 244 -16.58 -7.55 -15.66
N GLN A 245 -17.65 -7.92 -14.97
CA GLN A 245 -18.22 -7.16 -13.86
C GLN A 245 -18.33 -8.08 -12.66
N LEU A 246 -17.77 -7.66 -11.53
CA LEU A 246 -17.94 -8.32 -10.24
C LEU A 246 -18.95 -7.54 -9.40
N GLU A 247 -20.07 -8.17 -9.11
CA GLU A 247 -21.05 -7.72 -8.13
C GLU A 247 -20.71 -8.35 -6.78
N GLY A 248 -20.94 -7.61 -5.69
CA GLY A 248 -20.57 -8.00 -4.33
C GLY A 248 -19.63 -6.98 -3.70
N LYS A 249 -20.17 -6.10 -2.85
CA LYS A 249 -19.49 -4.90 -2.33
C LYS A 249 -18.08 -5.16 -1.80
N TYR A 250 -17.88 -6.28 -1.10
CA TYR A 250 -16.62 -6.61 -0.43
C TYR A 250 -15.72 -7.58 -1.21
N LEU A 251 -16.16 -8.06 -2.37
CA LEU A 251 -15.37 -9.01 -3.16
C LEU A 251 -14.38 -8.25 -4.03
N GLU A 252 -13.23 -8.87 -4.26
CA GLU A 252 -12.19 -8.26 -5.07
C GLU A 252 -11.58 -9.23 -6.06
N ILE A 253 -11.31 -8.74 -7.26
CA ILE A 253 -10.53 -9.46 -8.26
C ILE A 253 -9.04 -9.28 -7.94
N SER A 254 -8.29 -10.37 -8.03
CA SER A 254 -6.83 -10.41 -7.90
C SER A 254 -6.13 -10.83 -9.18
N ALA A 255 -6.80 -11.60 -10.04
CA ALA A 255 -6.26 -12.01 -11.32
C ALA A 255 -7.36 -12.16 -12.36
N ILE A 256 -7.07 -11.71 -13.59
CA ILE A 256 -7.79 -12.03 -14.82
C ILE A 256 -6.69 -12.41 -15.81
N LYS A 257 -6.65 -13.67 -16.23
CA LYS A 257 -5.63 -14.17 -17.17
C LYS A 257 -6.15 -15.35 -17.98
N LYS A 258 -5.43 -15.69 -19.04
CA LYS A 258 -5.63 -16.98 -19.74
C LYS A 258 -5.10 -18.13 -18.88
N ASN A 259 -5.77 -19.28 -18.90
CA ASN A 259 -5.33 -20.50 -18.23
C ASN A 259 -3.97 -20.98 -18.76
N GLU A 260 -3.13 -21.55 -17.89
CA GLU A 260 -1.79 -22.04 -18.27
C GLU A 260 -1.85 -23.25 -19.22
N PHE A 261 -2.90 -24.07 -19.13
CA PHE A 261 -2.98 -25.37 -19.79
C PHE A 261 -4.02 -25.43 -20.92
N GLY A 262 -4.64 -24.30 -21.29
CA GLY A 262 -5.69 -24.28 -22.31
C GLY A 262 -6.25 -22.89 -22.61
N ASP A 263 -7.21 -22.85 -23.54
CA ASP A 263 -7.87 -21.62 -23.96
C ASP A 263 -9.09 -21.31 -23.08
N LYS A 264 -8.82 -20.99 -21.81
CA LYS A 264 -9.84 -20.66 -20.82
C LYS A 264 -9.50 -19.37 -20.10
N LEU A 265 -10.52 -18.68 -19.61
CA LEU A 265 -10.35 -17.49 -18.79
C LEU A 265 -10.29 -17.89 -17.32
N VAL A 266 -9.27 -17.42 -16.60
CA VAL A 266 -9.13 -17.57 -15.15
C VAL A 266 -9.43 -16.24 -14.49
N VAL A 267 -10.41 -16.25 -13.58
CA VAL A 267 -10.75 -15.11 -12.72
C VAL A 267 -10.56 -15.53 -11.27
N ARG A 268 -9.61 -14.88 -10.56
CA ARG A 268 -9.39 -15.12 -9.14
C ARG A 268 -9.98 -13.99 -8.31
N ILE A 269 -10.85 -14.35 -7.40
CA ILE A 269 -11.56 -13.46 -6.49
C ILE A 269 -11.24 -13.82 -5.05
N TYR A 270 -11.32 -12.84 -4.15
CA TYR A 270 -11.19 -13.08 -2.72
C TYR A 270 -12.05 -12.12 -1.92
N ASN A 271 -12.29 -12.49 -0.67
CA ASN A 271 -12.99 -11.68 0.31
C ASN A 271 -12.02 -11.28 1.43
N PRO A 272 -11.51 -10.03 1.44
CA PRO A 272 -10.59 -9.58 2.49
C PRO A 272 -11.28 -9.38 3.84
N THR A 273 -12.60 -9.47 3.95
CA THR A 273 -13.34 -9.10 5.17
C THR A 273 -13.56 -10.28 6.12
N ASN A 274 -14.07 -9.97 7.32
CA ASN A 274 -14.51 -10.97 8.30
C ASN A 274 -15.99 -11.37 8.13
N ARG A 275 -16.62 -10.99 7.01
CA ARG A 275 -18.04 -11.22 6.74
C ARG A 275 -18.17 -12.21 5.60
N GLU A 276 -19.14 -13.11 5.64
CA GLU A 276 -19.51 -13.85 4.45
C GLU A 276 -20.12 -12.87 3.43
N THR A 277 -19.69 -12.97 2.17
CA THR A 277 -20.14 -12.06 1.11
C THR A 277 -20.53 -12.87 -0.12
N THR A 278 -21.73 -12.59 -0.63
CA THR A 278 -22.21 -13.10 -1.90
C THR A 278 -22.01 -12.07 -3.01
N GLY A 279 -21.98 -12.56 -4.24
CA GLY A 279 -21.76 -11.74 -5.41
C GLY A 279 -22.00 -12.52 -6.69
N LYS A 280 -21.77 -11.85 -7.81
CA LYS A 280 -21.97 -12.41 -9.14
C LYS A 280 -20.90 -11.92 -10.10
N ILE A 281 -20.29 -12.83 -10.85
CA ILE A 281 -19.39 -12.49 -11.95
C ILE A 281 -20.20 -12.51 -13.24
N LYS A 282 -20.33 -11.35 -13.88
CA LYS A 282 -20.94 -11.21 -15.21
C LYS A 282 -19.85 -11.05 -16.26
N LEU A 283 -20.00 -11.75 -17.38
CA LEU A 283 -19.10 -11.63 -18.52
C LEU A 283 -19.88 -11.19 -19.74
N ARG A 284 -19.22 -10.42 -20.61
CA ARG A 284 -19.78 -10.05 -21.92
C ARG A 284 -19.77 -11.20 -22.93
N PHE A 285 -18.90 -12.17 -22.72
CA PHE A 285 -18.70 -13.29 -23.64
C PHE A 285 -19.70 -14.42 -23.39
N ASN A 286 -19.96 -15.22 -24.42
CA ASN A 286 -20.71 -16.45 -24.26
C ASN A 286 -19.85 -17.44 -23.47
N VAL A 287 -20.42 -18.01 -22.41
CA VAL A 287 -19.72 -18.96 -21.55
C VAL A 287 -20.35 -20.33 -21.76
N HIS A 288 -19.54 -21.30 -22.17
CA HIS A 288 -19.99 -22.67 -22.39
C HIS A 288 -20.01 -23.47 -21.07
N LYS A 289 -18.92 -23.39 -20.31
CA LYS A 289 -18.76 -24.07 -19.02
C LYS A 289 -17.99 -23.23 -18.02
N VAL A 290 -18.27 -23.46 -16.74
CA VAL A 290 -17.63 -22.79 -15.62
C VAL A 290 -17.20 -23.82 -14.61
N TYR A 291 -15.99 -23.68 -14.10
CA TYR A 291 -15.43 -24.57 -13.09
C TYR A 291 -14.95 -23.77 -11.90
N LEU A 292 -15.18 -24.31 -10.70
CA LEU A 292 -14.41 -23.93 -9.53
C LEU A 292 -13.01 -24.54 -9.67
N GLY A 293 -11.99 -23.70 -9.58
CA GLY A 293 -10.59 -24.08 -9.65
C GLY A 293 -9.84 -23.92 -8.33
N ARG A 294 -8.68 -24.57 -8.23
CA ARG A 294 -7.65 -24.30 -7.22
C ARG A 294 -6.70 -23.20 -7.70
N SER A 295 -5.78 -22.78 -6.82
CA SER A 295 -4.78 -21.76 -7.16
C SER A 295 -3.77 -22.19 -8.24
N ASP A 296 -3.59 -23.50 -8.43
CA ASP A 296 -2.80 -24.13 -9.50
C ASP A 296 -3.62 -24.38 -10.78
N GLU A 297 -4.85 -23.85 -10.82
CA GLU A 297 -5.77 -23.94 -11.95
C GLU A 297 -6.30 -25.35 -12.24
N SER A 298 -6.11 -26.31 -11.32
CA SER A 298 -6.79 -27.60 -11.39
C SER A 298 -8.28 -27.47 -11.08
N TYR A 299 -9.10 -28.23 -11.81
CA TYR A 299 -10.55 -28.21 -11.67
C TYR A 299 -11.02 -28.92 -10.40
N LYS A 300 -12.12 -28.43 -9.82
CA LYS A 300 -12.89 -29.12 -8.78
C LYS A 300 -14.23 -29.57 -9.33
N GLU A 301 -15.22 -28.68 -9.28
CA GLU A 301 -16.61 -28.95 -9.64
C GLU A 301 -17.06 -27.96 -10.72
N GLU A 302 -17.98 -28.42 -11.57
CA GLU A 302 -18.65 -27.57 -12.54
C GLU A 302 -19.69 -26.71 -11.83
N LEU A 303 -19.74 -25.42 -12.17
CA LEU A 303 -20.68 -24.44 -11.63
C LEU A 303 -21.75 -24.13 -12.67
N SER A 304 -22.94 -23.80 -12.20
CA SER A 304 -23.99 -23.29 -13.08
C SER A 304 -23.66 -21.89 -13.58
N TYR A 305 -24.03 -21.62 -14.83
CA TYR A 305 -23.94 -20.29 -15.43
C TYR A 305 -25.33 -19.84 -15.89
N SER A 306 -25.83 -18.76 -15.30
CA SER A 306 -27.11 -18.16 -15.69
C SER A 306 -26.97 -16.64 -15.68
N ASN A 307 -26.61 -16.11 -16.85
CA ASN A 307 -26.28 -14.70 -17.04
C ASN A 307 -25.20 -14.20 -16.05
N GLY A 308 -24.25 -15.08 -15.73
CA GLY A 308 -23.21 -14.88 -14.73
C GLY A 308 -23.02 -16.08 -13.79
N VAL A 309 -21.94 -16.03 -13.01
CA VAL A 309 -21.57 -17.03 -12.00
C VAL A 309 -21.87 -16.49 -10.62
N GLU A 310 -22.82 -17.11 -9.92
CA GLU A 310 -23.08 -16.78 -8.51
C GLU A 310 -21.93 -17.28 -7.64
N ILE A 311 -21.50 -16.45 -6.69
CA ILE A 311 -20.39 -16.75 -5.81
C ILE A 311 -20.76 -16.38 -4.37
N ALA A 312 -20.37 -17.24 -3.44
CA ALA A 312 -20.42 -16.98 -2.01
C ALA A 312 -19.02 -17.23 -1.45
N LEU A 313 -18.42 -16.23 -0.82
CA LEU A 313 -17.10 -16.34 -0.21
C LEU A 313 -17.21 -16.14 1.29
N LYS A 314 -16.73 -17.13 2.03
CA LYS A 314 -16.52 -17.04 3.48
C LYS A 314 -15.50 -15.94 3.82
N PRO A 315 -15.42 -15.51 5.08
CA PRO A 315 -14.35 -14.65 5.54
C PRO A 315 -12.99 -15.13 5.06
N LYS A 316 -12.19 -14.24 4.45
CA LYS A 316 -10.80 -14.50 4.00
C LYS A 316 -10.66 -15.56 2.91
N GLU A 317 -11.74 -16.01 2.31
CA GLU A 317 -11.70 -17.05 1.28
C GLU A 317 -11.18 -16.48 -0.04
N ILE A 318 -10.44 -17.31 -0.77
CA ILE A 318 -10.00 -17.06 -2.15
C ILE A 318 -10.65 -18.13 -3.04
N LYS A 319 -11.29 -17.72 -4.13
CA LYS A 319 -11.82 -18.63 -5.15
C LYS A 319 -11.22 -18.32 -6.51
N THR A 320 -10.91 -19.37 -7.24
CA THR A 320 -10.51 -19.28 -8.65
C THR A 320 -11.64 -19.84 -9.49
N ILE A 321 -12.12 -19.07 -10.46
CA ILE A 321 -13.17 -19.46 -11.39
C ILE A 321 -12.51 -19.61 -12.77
N ILE A 322 -12.73 -20.75 -13.42
CA ILE A 322 -12.19 -21.06 -14.74
C ILE A 322 -13.36 -21.15 -15.71
N LEU A 323 -13.34 -20.35 -16.77
CA LEU A 323 -14.44 -20.21 -17.73
C LEU A 323 -14.00 -20.61 -19.12
N GLU A 324 -14.78 -21.48 -19.75
CA GLU A 324 -14.70 -21.77 -21.18
C GLU A 324 -15.53 -20.71 -21.92
N VAL A 325 -14.85 -19.70 -22.46
CA VAL A 325 -15.45 -18.61 -23.24
C VAL A 325 -15.41 -18.96 -24.73
N LEU A 326 -16.48 -18.64 -25.47
CA LEU A 326 -16.59 -18.85 -26.92
C LEU A 326 -16.15 -17.64 -27.73
#